data_AF-A0A8S2CUH2-F1
#
_entry.id   AF-A0A8S2CUH2-F1
#
_cell.length_a   1.000
_cell.length_b   1.000
_cell.length_c   1.000
_cell.angle_alpha   90.00
_cell.angle_beta   90.00
_cell.angle_gamma   90.00
#
_symmetry.space_group_name_H-M   'P 1'
#
loop_
_entity.id
_entity.type
_entity.pdbx_description
1 polymer ?
#
loop_
_entity_poly.entity_id
_entity_poly.type
_entity_poly.pdbx_seq_one_letter_code
_entity_poly.pdbx_strand_id
1 'polypeptide(L)'
;MAVGWYRVVGLSGTQILNVQPPAMGYCGTTYPVYYSGTLPTYYGQIVSGTACFYDDSTYPCYFATTMSITNGGTYNVYYLPLAPGCNTYVIRYCTE
;
A
#
# COMPACT_ATOMS: atom_id res chain seq x y z
N MET A 1 5.94 -6.36 -10.80
CA MET A 1 5.18 -5.14 -11.14
C MET A 1 6.19 -4.06 -11.52
N ALA A 2 5.87 -3.23 -12.50
CA ALA A 2 6.69 -2.06 -12.83
C ALA A 2 6.36 -0.91 -11.86
N VAL A 3 7.23 0.09 -11.81
CA VAL A 3 6.90 1.35 -11.14
C VAL A 3 5.84 2.07 -11.97
N GLY A 4 4.81 2.61 -11.33
CA GLY A 4 3.78 3.36 -12.06
C GLY A 4 2.53 3.66 -11.24
N TRP A 5 1.56 4.28 -11.91
CA TRP A 5 0.26 4.61 -11.36
C TRP A 5 -0.72 3.45 -11.57
N TYR A 6 -1.34 3.00 -10.48
CA TYR A 6 -2.26 1.87 -10.44
C TYR A 6 -3.52 2.22 -9.67
N ARG A 7 -4.64 1.57 -9.97
CA ARG A 7 -5.84 1.62 -9.14
C ARG A 7 -6.25 0.21 -8.74
N VAL A 8 -6.83 0.08 -7.55
CA VAL A 8 -7.39 -1.18 -7.07
C VAL A 8 -8.78 -1.35 -7.67
N VAL A 9 -9.09 -2.56 -8.16
CA VAL A 9 -10.39 -2.92 -8.73
C VAL A 9 -10.74 -4.37 -8.41
N GLY A 10 -12.03 -4.69 -8.43
CA GLY A 10 -12.54 -6.06 -8.32
C GLY A 10 -12.96 -6.44 -6.90
N LEU A 11 -13.00 -7.74 -6.62
CA LEU A 11 -13.47 -8.29 -5.33
C LEU A 11 -12.49 -8.07 -4.17
N SER A 12 -11.26 -7.67 -4.47
CA SER A 12 -10.21 -7.43 -3.47
C SER A 12 -10.28 -6.05 -2.83
N GLY A 13 -11.32 -5.27 -3.13
CA GLY A 13 -11.51 -3.94 -2.58
C GLY A 13 -11.42 -2.81 -3.60
N THR A 14 -11.40 -1.59 -3.09
CA THR A 14 -11.32 -0.35 -3.88
C THR A 14 -10.13 0.53 -3.51
N GLN A 15 -9.44 0.22 -2.40
CA GLN A 15 -8.29 0.97 -1.92
C GLN A 15 -7.22 0.08 -1.32
N ILE A 16 -6.00 0.62 -1.22
CA ILE A 16 -4.95 0.04 -0.38
C ILE A 16 -5.26 0.39 1.07
N LEU A 17 -5.10 -0.59 1.97
CA LEU A 17 -5.27 -0.43 3.42
C LEU A 17 -4.44 0.77 3.90
N ASN A 18 -5.09 1.75 4.53
CA ASN A 18 -4.44 2.97 5.04
C ASN A 18 -4.23 2.96 6.56
N VAL A 19 -4.36 1.78 7.16
CA VAL A 19 -4.18 1.51 8.58
C VAL A 19 -3.26 0.31 8.75
N GLN A 20 -2.70 0.16 9.94
CA GLN A 20 -1.85 -0.99 10.24
C GLN A 20 -2.66 -2.30 10.13
N PRO A 21 -2.15 -3.33 9.42
CA PRO A 21 -2.73 -4.66 9.40
C PRO A 21 -2.80 -5.27 10.80
N PRO A 22 -3.77 -6.18 11.06
CA PRO A 22 -3.91 -6.81 12.36
C PRO A 22 -2.83 -7.86 12.66
N ALA A 23 -2.25 -8.48 11.61
CA ALA A 23 -1.27 -9.55 11.75
C ALA A 23 -0.49 -9.79 10.44
N MET A 24 0.61 -10.54 10.52
CA MET A 24 1.28 -11.13 9.36
C MET A 24 0.35 -12.12 8.66
N GLY A 25 0.48 -12.31 7.35
CA GLY A 25 -0.42 -13.17 6.57
C GLY A 25 -1.74 -12.51 6.16
N TYR A 26 -2.05 -11.32 6.68
CA TYR A 26 -3.23 -10.56 6.27
C TYR A 26 -3.18 -10.23 4.76
N CYS A 27 -4.34 -10.16 4.11
CA CYS A 27 -4.42 -10.04 2.63
C CYS A 27 -3.69 -11.15 1.84
N GLY A 28 -3.39 -12.31 2.45
CA GLY A 28 -2.78 -13.46 1.77
C GLY A 28 -1.29 -13.28 1.43
N THR A 29 -0.57 -12.48 2.20
CA THR A 29 0.85 -12.20 2.02
C THR A 29 1.60 -12.24 3.35
N THR A 30 2.83 -12.76 3.38
CA THR A 30 3.61 -12.89 4.63
C THR A 30 3.87 -11.54 5.26
N TYR A 31 4.21 -10.55 4.44
CA TYR A 31 4.42 -9.16 4.84
C TYR A 31 3.40 -8.27 4.13
N PRO A 32 2.25 -7.96 4.77
CA PRO A 32 1.25 -7.08 4.20
C PRO A 32 1.78 -5.66 4.10
N VAL A 33 1.69 -5.07 2.90
CA VAL A 33 2.09 -3.67 2.71
C VAL A 33 0.85 -2.79 2.83
N TYR A 34 0.90 -1.81 3.73
CA TYR A 34 -0.15 -0.83 3.95
C TYR A 34 0.39 0.60 3.74
N TYR A 35 -0.51 1.53 3.47
CA TYR A 35 -0.17 2.93 3.37
C TYR A 35 -0.24 3.60 4.74
N SER A 36 0.86 4.20 5.15
CA SER A 36 0.98 5.04 6.33
C SER A 36 1.17 6.49 5.89
N GLY A 37 0.08 7.26 5.91
CA GLY A 37 0.07 8.65 5.52
C GLY A 37 -1.35 9.20 5.46
N THR A 38 -1.48 10.46 5.08
CA THR A 38 -2.78 11.07 4.85
C THR A 38 -3.32 10.69 3.46
N LEU A 39 -4.63 10.50 3.37
CA LEU A 39 -5.31 10.30 2.09
C LEU A 39 -5.62 11.64 1.42
N PRO A 40 -5.63 11.72 0.07
CA PRO A 40 -5.95 12.95 -0.64
C PRO A 40 -7.45 13.27 -0.56
N THR A 41 -7.77 14.51 -0.21
CA THR A 41 -9.16 14.95 -0.01
C THR A 41 -9.75 15.59 -1.27
N TYR A 42 -8.95 16.30 -2.05
CA TYR A 42 -9.40 17.03 -3.23
C TYR A 42 -9.06 16.30 -4.52
N TYR A 43 -9.94 16.38 -5.52
CA TYR A 43 -9.69 15.84 -6.86
C TYR A 43 -8.36 16.36 -7.42
N GLY A 44 -7.53 15.45 -7.94
CA GLY A 44 -6.22 15.76 -8.49
C GLY A 44 -5.13 16.09 -7.46
N GLN A 45 -5.47 16.15 -6.17
CA GLN A 45 -4.47 16.30 -5.12
C GLN A 45 -3.56 15.07 -5.10
N ILE A 46 -2.25 15.29 -5.11
CA ILE A 46 -1.25 14.24 -4.92
C ILE A 46 -0.71 14.39 -3.50
N VAL A 47 -0.76 13.30 -2.74
CA VAL A 47 -0.16 13.20 -1.42
C VAL A 47 0.88 12.08 -1.44
N SER A 48 2.01 12.31 -0.79
CA SER A 48 3.05 11.30 -0.61
C SER A 48 3.02 10.80 0.83
N GLY A 49 3.22 9.51 0.98
CA GLY A 49 3.35 8.87 2.29
C GLY A 49 4.20 7.62 2.18
N THR A 50 4.08 6.76 3.18
CA THR A 50 4.96 5.62 3.34
C THR A 50 4.21 4.32 3.08
N ALA A 51 4.72 3.49 2.18
CA ALA A 51 4.35 2.10 2.06
C ALA A 51 5.11 1.30 3.14
N CYS A 52 4.40 0.89 4.17
CA CYS A 52 4.94 0.16 5.31
C CYS A 52 4.74 -1.34 5.14
N PHE A 53 5.82 -2.10 5.32
CA PHE A 53 5.84 -3.55 5.24
C PHE A 53 5.61 -4.05 6.65
N TYR A 54 4.42 -4.58 6.88
CA TYR A 54 4.01 -5.02 8.20
C TYR A 54 4.77 -6.29 8.61
N ASP A 55 5.23 -6.27 9.85
CA ASP A 55 5.89 -7.35 10.55
C ASP A 55 5.41 -7.33 12.02
N ASP A 56 5.31 -8.50 12.64
CA ASP A 56 4.82 -8.65 14.04
C ASP A 56 5.88 -8.27 15.09
N SER A 57 7.03 -7.71 14.68
CA SER A 57 8.03 -7.21 15.63
C SER A 57 7.57 -5.91 16.31
N THR A 58 8.39 -5.44 17.26
CA THR A 58 8.17 -4.19 17.99
C THR A 58 8.00 -2.96 17.08
N TYR A 59 8.45 -3.04 15.82
CA TYR A 59 8.31 -1.99 14.82
C TYR A 59 7.41 -2.49 13.66
N PRO A 60 6.12 -2.12 13.64
CA PRO A 60 5.14 -2.66 12.68
C PRO A 60 5.35 -2.17 11.23
N CYS A 61 6.36 -1.34 10.99
CA CYS A 61 6.79 -0.89 9.67
C CYS A 61 8.28 -1.23 9.53
N TYR A 62 8.59 -2.52 9.36
CA TYR A 62 9.97 -3.02 9.37
C TYR A 62 10.76 -2.52 8.15
N PHE A 63 10.12 -2.52 6.99
CA PHE A 63 10.60 -1.81 5.81
C PHE A 63 9.59 -0.76 5.39
N ALA A 64 10.12 0.29 4.76
CA ALA A 64 9.36 1.41 4.28
C ALA A 64 9.86 1.81 2.89
N THR A 65 8.95 2.20 2.02
CA THR A 65 9.28 2.91 0.78
C THR A 65 8.27 4.03 0.53
N THR A 66 8.61 4.98 -0.32
CA THR A 66 7.72 6.08 -0.64
C THR A 66 6.68 5.64 -1.65
N MET A 67 5.41 5.93 -1.37
CA MET A 67 4.34 5.84 -2.36
C MET A 67 3.59 7.17 -2.42
N SER A 68 2.94 7.43 -3.55
CA SER A 68 2.06 8.60 -3.70
C SER A 68 0.65 8.16 -4.04
N ILE A 69 -0.33 8.95 -3.63
CA ILE A 69 -1.74 8.70 -3.89
C ILE A 69 -2.32 9.97 -4.50
N THR A 70 -3.16 9.80 -5.52
CA THR A 70 -3.98 10.88 -6.05
C THR A 70 -5.45 10.54 -6.03
N ASN A 71 -6.28 11.52 -5.69
CA ASN A 71 -7.72 11.39 -5.71
C ASN A 71 -8.23 11.57 -7.15
N GLY A 72 -8.72 10.50 -7.75
CA GLY A 72 -9.34 10.50 -9.09
C GLY A 72 -10.84 10.86 -9.07
N GLY A 73 -11.36 11.37 -7.95
CA GLY A 73 -12.75 11.78 -7.75
C GLY A 73 -13.60 10.66 -7.15
N THR A 74 -13.64 9.51 -7.81
CA THR A 74 -14.42 8.34 -7.36
C THR A 74 -13.57 7.20 -6.81
N TYR A 75 -12.28 7.21 -7.11
CA TYR A 75 -11.31 6.22 -6.67
C TYR A 75 -9.95 6.88 -6.47
N ASN A 76 -9.12 6.25 -5.65
CA ASN A 76 -7.73 6.64 -5.48
C ASN A 76 -6.85 5.92 -6.49
N VAL A 77 -5.83 6.63 -7.00
CA VAL A 77 -4.79 6.08 -7.87
C VAL A 77 -3.46 6.18 -7.12
N TYR A 78 -2.71 5.09 -7.11
CA TYR A 78 -1.53 4.89 -6.31
C TYR A 78 -0.29 4.79 -7.19
N TYR A 79 0.71 5.61 -6.94
CA TYR A 79 2.04 5.47 -7.51
C TYR A 79 2.82 4.47 -6.67
N LEU A 80 2.97 3.26 -7.20
CA LEU A 80 3.60 2.16 -6.49
C LEU A 80 5.05 2.00 -6.94
N PRO A 81 6.02 2.05 -6.01
CA PRO A 81 7.41 1.73 -6.34
C PRO A 81 7.58 0.22 -6.55
N LEU A 82 8.76 -0.16 -7.03
CA LEU A 82 9.17 -1.55 -7.01
C LEU A 82 9.25 -2.01 -5.56
N ALA A 83 8.50 -3.05 -5.21
CA ALA A 83 8.64 -3.70 -3.92
C ALA A 83 10.06 -4.32 -3.83
N PRO A 84 10.89 -3.90 -2.86
CA PRO A 84 12.21 -4.49 -2.68
C PRO A 84 12.05 -5.95 -2.23
N GLY A 85 12.86 -6.86 -2.81
CA GLY A 85 12.94 -8.25 -2.35
C GLY A 85 11.89 -9.22 -2.90
N CYS A 86 11.17 -8.89 -3.98
CA CYS A 86 10.16 -9.74 -4.63
C CYS A 86 10.63 -11.15 -5.08
N ASN A 87 11.93 -11.43 -5.01
CA ASN A 87 12.54 -12.70 -5.37
C ASN A 87 12.62 -13.69 -4.20
N THR A 88 12.55 -13.20 -2.96
CA THR A 88 12.78 -14.03 -1.76
C THR A 88 11.58 -14.05 -0.82
N TYR A 89 10.75 -13.00 -0.83
CA TYR A 89 9.62 -12.85 0.09
C TYR A 89 8.30 -12.63 -0.67
N VAL A 90 7.21 -13.21 -0.15
CA VAL A 90 5.86 -12.92 -0.65
C VAL A 90 5.39 -11.60 -0.02
N ILE A 91 5.42 -10.55 -0.82
CA ILE A 91 5.07 -9.18 -0.44
C ILE A 91 4.00 -8.69 -1.40
N ARG A 92 2.89 -8.19 -0.85
CA ARG A 92 1.78 -7.62 -1.61
C ARG A 92 1.21 -6.41 -0.88
N TYR A 93 0.73 -5.44 -1.67
CA TYR A 93 -0.11 -4.36 -1.14
C TYR A 93 -1.44 -4.95 -0.71
N CYS A 94 -1.81 -4.72 0.55
CA CYS A 94 -3.07 -5.16 1.11
C CYS A 94 -4.17 -4.19 0.69
N THR A 95 -5.28 -4.73 0.20
CA THR A 95 -6.38 -3.95 -0.36
C THR A 95 -7.71 -4.30 0.33
N GLU A 96 -8.59 -3.31 0.45
CA GLU A 96 -9.92 -3.40 1.06
C GLU A 96 -10.98 -2.59 0.30
#